data_AF-A0A522SXG8-F1
#
_entry.id   AF-A0A522SXG8-F1
#
_cell.length_a   1.000
_cell.length_b   1.000
_cell.length_c   1.000
_cell.angle_alpha   90.00
_cell.angle_beta   90.00
_cell.angle_gamma   90.00
#
_symmetry.space_group_name_H-M   'P 1'
#
loop_
_entity.id
_entity.type
_entity.pdbx_description
1 polymer ?
#
loop_
_entity_poly.entity_id
_entity_poly.type
_entity_poly.pdbx_seq_one_letter_code
_entity_poly.pdbx_strand_id
1 'polypeptide(L)'
;MTASLLTACIAAAHLLGLFAAMHAVMHMRTPQGAVGWTLGLLLLPYVTLLPYLYLGSSRFLGYRAGHRAPAAPALSTTADAAAPVDPGCERYAAISALQRRPFRSGHRLRLLIDGTAAFEAMLGAMAGARHSLLVQFFIIHDDTLGRRLQQVLLERAAAGVRVCVLFDGIGSHALPQQYVETLRAGGVAIHRFATRRWRNRFQLNFRNHRKILVVDGTRGFVGGLNAGDEYLGLKPPLAPWRDTQLELAGPAVADLQQLFADDWHWITGTALPLCPVPPADGNASALVVACGPADPQETGSLFFAAAINAARQRVWLSTPYFVPDHAVRAALQLAVLRGVDVRVLIPARPDHRTVFLASTLHAYAAVRAGIRVFRYQPGFLHQKALLIDRDTAAIGSLNLDSRSFRLNFEVAALAVDHAFAAEVAAMFNADFTRAKAIDEREYREAPYLHRVAMHVARLFDPLL
;
A
#
# COMPACT_ATOMS: atom_id res chain seq x y z
N MET A 1 3.84 54.78 3.03
CA MET A 1 3.39 53.61 3.83
C MET A 1 3.41 52.30 3.05
N THR A 2 3.04 52.29 1.76
CA THR A 2 2.97 51.06 0.94
C THR A 2 4.33 50.40 0.67
N ALA A 3 5.36 51.18 0.37
CA ALA A 3 6.72 50.64 0.12
C ALA A 3 7.34 50.00 1.37
N SER A 4 7.21 50.64 2.54
CA SER A 4 7.71 50.09 3.81
C SER A 4 7.01 48.80 4.21
N LEU A 5 5.69 48.72 3.97
CA LEU A 5 4.92 47.50 4.21
C LEU A 5 5.35 46.36 3.28
N LEU A 6 5.53 46.66 1.99
CA LEU A 6 6.00 45.68 1.00
C LEU A 6 7.40 45.14 1.36
N THR A 7 8.33 46.01 1.71
CA THR A 7 9.68 45.62 2.17
C THR A 7 9.62 44.76 3.42
N ALA A 8 8.76 45.11 4.40
CA ALA A 8 8.57 44.30 5.60
C ALA A 8 8.00 42.90 5.28
N CYS A 9 7.02 42.80 4.36
CA CYS A 9 6.49 41.50 3.92
C CYS A 9 7.54 40.65 3.20
N ILE A 10 8.36 41.26 2.34
CA ILE A 10 9.47 40.61 1.64
C ILE A 10 10.50 40.05 2.62
N ALA A 11 10.92 40.87 3.59
CA ALA A 11 11.86 40.47 4.62
C ALA A 11 11.28 39.34 5.50
N ALA A 12 10.02 39.46 5.91
CA ALA A 12 9.33 38.43 6.69
C ALA A 12 9.26 37.09 5.94
N ALA A 13 8.93 37.10 4.64
CA ALA A 13 8.91 35.90 3.82
C ALA A 13 10.29 35.23 3.72
N HIS A 14 11.37 36.00 3.55
CA HIS A 14 12.73 35.45 3.52
C HIS A 14 13.18 34.91 4.88
N LEU A 15 12.82 35.57 5.98
CA LEU A 15 13.09 35.06 7.33
C LEU A 15 12.35 33.74 7.59
N LEU A 16 11.05 33.67 7.23
CA LEU A 16 10.28 32.43 7.28
C LEU A 16 10.89 31.35 6.38
N GLY A 17 11.34 31.72 5.18
CA GLY A 17 12.06 30.85 4.25
C GLY A 17 13.33 30.28 4.86
N LEU A 18 14.13 31.11 5.54
CA LEU A 18 15.34 30.69 6.24
C LEU A 18 15.04 29.68 7.36
N PHE A 19 14.06 29.97 8.22
CA PHE A 19 13.66 29.03 9.29
C PHE A 19 13.12 27.71 8.71
N ALA A 20 12.29 27.79 7.67
CA ALA A 20 11.78 26.62 6.97
C ALA A 20 12.90 25.79 6.32
N ALA A 21 13.91 26.45 5.76
CA ALA A 21 15.08 25.81 5.16
C ALA A 21 15.95 25.11 6.21
N MET A 22 16.18 25.74 7.37
CA MET A 22 16.84 25.08 8.51
C MET A 22 16.07 23.85 8.97
N HIS A 23 14.74 23.95 9.08
CA HIS A 23 13.89 22.81 9.38
C HIS A 23 14.02 21.71 8.32
N ALA A 24 14.11 22.08 7.03
CA ALA A 24 14.22 21.13 5.92
C ALA A 24 15.53 20.34 6.02
N VAL A 25 16.65 21.01 6.27
CA VAL A 25 17.96 20.36 6.46
C VAL A 25 17.92 19.35 7.60
N MET A 26 17.25 19.68 8.71
CA MET A 26 17.19 18.81 9.89
C MET A 26 16.24 17.62 9.76
N HIS A 27 15.16 17.74 8.97
CA HIS A 27 14.05 16.79 9.01
C HIS A 27 13.78 16.08 7.67
N MET A 28 14.40 16.50 6.57
CA MET A 28 14.26 15.81 5.29
C MET A 28 14.91 14.43 5.35
N ARG A 29 14.19 13.41 4.85
CA ARG A 29 14.68 12.01 4.83
C ARG A 29 15.83 11.80 3.84
N THR A 30 15.91 12.61 2.79
CA THR A 30 16.94 12.49 1.75
C THR A 30 17.75 13.77 1.65
N PRO A 31 19.08 13.68 1.47
CA PRO A 31 19.93 14.86 1.22
C PRO A 31 19.47 15.66 -0.01
N GLN A 32 19.03 14.98 -1.07
CA GLN A 32 18.57 15.62 -2.30
C GLN A 32 17.29 16.44 -2.07
N GLY A 33 16.33 15.89 -1.31
CA GLY A 33 15.13 16.63 -0.91
C GLY A 33 15.45 17.82 -0.01
N ALA A 34 16.41 17.67 0.91
CA ALA A 34 16.91 18.77 1.75
C ALA A 34 17.45 19.90 0.88
N VAL A 35 18.36 19.61 -0.05
CA VAL A 35 18.93 20.61 -0.95
C VAL A 35 17.85 21.31 -1.78
N GLY A 36 16.93 20.55 -2.38
CA GLY A 36 15.85 21.10 -3.21
C GLY A 36 14.94 22.07 -2.44
N TRP A 37 14.47 21.66 -1.26
CA TRP A 37 13.65 22.52 -0.40
C TRP A 37 14.42 23.72 0.12
N THR A 38 15.65 23.53 0.59
CA THR A 38 16.50 24.62 1.10
C THR A 38 16.75 25.67 0.04
N LEU A 39 17.14 25.28 -1.18
CA LEU A 39 17.36 26.23 -2.27
C LEU A 39 16.07 26.96 -2.65
N GLY A 40 14.95 26.25 -2.79
CA GLY A 40 13.66 26.87 -3.12
C GLY A 40 13.18 27.85 -2.04
N LEU A 41 13.37 27.50 -0.76
CA LEU A 41 12.95 28.33 0.38
C LEU A 41 13.83 29.58 0.57
N LEU A 42 15.12 29.49 0.23
CA LEU A 42 16.03 30.63 0.32
C LEU A 42 15.92 31.56 -0.89
N LEU A 43 15.80 31.01 -2.11
CA LEU A 43 15.81 31.80 -3.34
C LEU A 43 14.41 32.32 -3.73
N LEU A 44 13.38 31.52 -3.49
CA LEU A 44 11.99 31.79 -3.92
C LEU A 44 10.99 31.50 -2.79
N PRO A 45 11.13 32.11 -1.59
CA PRO A 45 10.28 31.81 -0.44
C PRO A 45 8.79 31.99 -0.71
N TYR A 46 8.42 32.97 -1.53
CA TYR A 46 7.02 33.27 -1.87
C TYR A 46 6.31 32.15 -2.63
N VAL A 47 7.07 31.37 -3.39
CA VAL A 47 6.57 30.22 -4.15
C VAL A 47 6.72 28.94 -3.32
N THR A 48 7.82 28.81 -2.58
CA THR A 48 8.20 27.54 -1.96
C THR A 48 7.63 27.33 -0.56
N LEU A 49 7.40 28.41 0.21
CA LEU A 49 6.89 28.30 1.59
C LEU A 49 5.56 27.57 1.66
N LEU A 50 4.60 27.93 0.80
CA LEU A 50 3.28 27.33 0.80
C LEU A 50 3.34 25.82 0.51
N PRO A 51 3.92 25.35 -0.62
CA PRO A 51 4.12 23.92 -0.87
C PRO A 51 4.90 23.22 0.24
N TYR A 52 5.92 23.87 0.82
CA TYR A 52 6.73 23.26 1.88
C TYR A 52 5.92 22.94 3.13
N LEU A 53 4.98 23.81 3.53
CA LEU A 53 4.09 23.53 4.65
C LEU A 53 3.27 22.25 4.40
N TYR A 54 2.83 22.03 3.17
CA TYR A 54 1.99 20.88 2.83
C TYR A 54 2.76 19.59 2.52
N LEU A 55 3.92 19.74 1.89
CA LEU A 55 4.66 18.65 1.27
C LEU A 55 5.99 18.34 1.96
N GLY A 56 6.52 19.29 2.72
CA GLY A 56 7.83 19.23 3.37
C GLY A 56 7.84 18.43 4.69
N SER A 57 6.72 17.84 5.09
CA SER A 57 6.72 16.98 6.27
C SER A 57 7.10 15.55 5.90
N SER A 58 8.17 15.04 6.51
CA SER A 58 8.68 13.69 6.27
C SER A 58 8.17 12.65 7.27
N ARG A 59 7.48 13.06 8.35
CA ARG A 59 6.97 12.17 9.39
C ARG A 59 5.53 12.52 9.70
N PHE A 60 4.67 11.51 9.78
CA PHE A 60 3.28 11.75 10.15
C PHE A 60 3.16 11.92 11.67
N LEU A 61 2.73 13.10 12.11
CA LEU A 61 2.71 13.47 13.53
C LEU A 61 1.35 13.15 14.16
N GLY A 62 1.39 12.64 15.39
CA GLY A 62 0.17 12.39 16.19
C GLY A 62 -0.56 11.10 15.85
N TYR A 63 -0.10 10.33 14.86
CA TYR A 63 -0.45 8.92 14.74
C TYR A 63 0.49 8.13 15.64
N ARG A 64 0.00 7.70 16.80
CA ARG A 64 0.69 6.68 17.59
C ARG A 64 0.32 5.36 16.96
N ALA A 65 1.15 4.88 16.04
CA ALA A 65 0.97 3.55 15.48
C ALA A 65 0.96 2.55 16.64
N GLY A 66 -0.18 1.90 16.84
CA GLY A 66 -0.36 0.75 17.69
C GLY A 66 0.34 -0.46 17.09
N HIS A 67 1.63 -0.38 16.75
CA HIS A 67 2.46 -1.59 16.63
C HIS A 67 2.66 -2.28 17.99
N ARG A 68 1.88 -1.89 19.01
CA ARG A 68 1.51 -2.84 20.04
C ARG A 68 0.89 -4.01 19.28
N ALA A 69 1.62 -5.13 19.24
CA ALA A 69 0.93 -6.40 19.17
C ALA A 69 -0.27 -6.28 20.11
N PRO A 70 -1.48 -6.75 19.74
CA PRO A 70 -2.48 -7.00 20.78
C PRO A 70 -1.70 -7.67 21.89
N ALA A 71 -1.72 -7.08 23.10
CA ALA A 71 -0.99 -7.66 24.23
C ALA A 71 -1.36 -9.13 24.15
N ALA A 72 -0.37 -9.99 23.87
CA ALA A 72 -0.65 -11.41 23.69
C ALA A 72 -1.51 -11.73 24.90
N PRO A 73 -2.78 -12.16 24.74
CA PRO A 73 -3.58 -12.50 25.90
C PRO A 73 -2.66 -13.43 26.68
N ALA A 74 -2.27 -12.97 27.88
CA ALA A 74 -1.10 -13.47 28.59
C ALA A 74 -1.11 -14.97 28.42
N LEU A 75 -0.16 -15.50 27.61
CA LEU A 75 -0.17 -16.85 27.03
C LEU A 75 -1.27 -17.67 27.70
N SER A 76 -2.47 -17.71 27.12
CA SER A 76 -3.49 -18.55 27.72
C SER A 76 -2.85 -19.92 27.76
N THR A 77 -2.58 -20.38 28.97
CA THR A 77 -1.92 -21.63 29.31
C THR A 77 -2.77 -22.83 28.88
N THR A 78 -3.82 -22.60 28.11
CA THR A 78 -4.46 -23.57 27.21
C THR A 78 -3.59 -23.70 25.97
N ALA A 79 -2.56 -24.52 26.11
CA ALA A 79 -1.86 -25.18 25.02
C ALA A 79 -2.82 -26.11 24.25
N ASP A 80 -3.82 -25.54 23.57
CA ASP A 80 -4.61 -26.27 22.59
C ASP A 80 -3.90 -26.13 21.23
N ALA A 81 -2.97 -27.08 21.00
CA ALA A 81 -2.50 -27.54 19.70
C ALA A 81 -2.46 -26.52 18.55
N ALA A 82 -1.83 -25.36 18.74
CA ALA A 82 -1.49 -24.50 17.62
C ALA A 82 -0.51 -25.28 16.72
N ALA A 83 -0.88 -25.49 15.46
CA ALA A 83 -0.01 -26.17 14.49
C ALA A 83 1.38 -25.51 14.49
N PRO A 84 2.47 -26.27 14.30
CA PRO A 84 3.79 -25.66 14.21
C PRO A 84 3.83 -24.66 13.05
N VAL A 85 4.51 -23.54 13.28
CA VAL A 85 4.82 -22.57 12.21
C VAL A 85 5.78 -23.24 11.22
N ASP A 86 5.59 -22.97 9.93
CA ASP A 86 6.45 -23.53 8.88
C ASP A 86 7.91 -23.11 9.12
N PRO A 87 8.88 -24.05 9.15
CA PRO A 87 10.30 -23.72 9.33
C PRO A 87 10.84 -22.73 8.28
N GLY A 88 10.24 -22.68 7.09
CA GLY A 88 10.52 -21.69 6.05
C GLY A 88 10.27 -20.26 6.49
N CYS A 89 9.54 -20.01 7.58
CA CYS A 89 9.37 -18.69 8.18
C CYS A 89 10.67 -18.13 8.80
N GLU A 90 11.65 -18.97 9.16
CA GLU A 90 12.90 -18.54 9.82
C GLU A 90 13.69 -17.54 8.97
N ARG A 91 13.66 -17.68 7.64
CA ARG A 91 14.34 -16.75 6.71
C ARG A 91 13.75 -15.33 6.73
N TYR A 92 12.59 -15.14 7.36
CA TYR A 92 11.89 -13.87 7.50
C TYR A 92 11.90 -13.33 8.94
N ALA A 93 12.82 -13.79 9.79
CA ALA A 93 12.98 -13.31 11.17
C ALA A 93 13.12 -11.78 11.26
N ALA A 94 13.87 -11.16 10.33
CA ALA A 94 13.99 -9.70 10.27
C ALA A 94 12.65 -8.99 10.01
N ILE A 95 11.78 -9.56 9.17
CA ILE A 95 10.44 -9.02 8.90
C ILE A 95 9.56 -9.17 10.14
N SER A 96 9.62 -10.32 10.82
CA SER A 96 8.89 -10.54 12.08
C SER A 96 9.31 -9.55 13.17
N ALA A 97 10.62 -9.30 13.31
CA ALA A 97 11.16 -8.31 14.24
C ALA A 97 10.73 -6.88 13.88
N LEU A 98 10.74 -6.54 12.58
CA LEU A 98 10.28 -5.25 12.07
C LEU A 98 8.80 -5.02 12.38
N GLN A 99 7.96 -6.03 12.21
CA GLN A 99 6.53 -5.99 12.54
C GLN A 99 6.22 -6.14 14.03
N ARG A 100 7.22 -6.53 14.84
CA ARG A 100 7.07 -6.90 16.26
C ARG A 100 5.99 -7.95 16.48
N ARG A 101 5.85 -8.87 15.52
CA ARG A 101 4.84 -9.92 15.50
C ARG A 101 5.44 -11.19 14.85
N PRO A 102 5.22 -12.38 15.42
CA PRO A 102 5.67 -13.62 14.81
C PRO A 102 4.71 -14.02 13.67
N PHE A 103 5.19 -14.92 12.81
CA PHE A 103 4.29 -15.70 11.96
C PHE A 103 3.33 -16.52 12.82
N ARG A 104 2.11 -16.69 12.34
CA ARG A 104 1.14 -17.64 12.90
C ARG A 104 0.89 -18.74 11.88
N SER A 105 0.71 -19.96 12.32
CA SER A 105 0.24 -21.08 11.51
C SER A 105 -1.29 -21.12 11.44
N GLY A 106 -1.84 -22.05 10.67
CA GLY A 106 -3.27 -22.34 10.73
C GLY A 106 -4.13 -21.51 9.78
N HIS A 107 -3.61 -21.13 8.61
CA HIS A 107 -4.36 -20.27 7.68
C HIS A 107 -4.82 -21.04 6.45
N ARG A 108 -6.08 -20.80 6.05
CA ARG A 108 -6.52 -21.06 4.67
C ARG A 108 -6.44 -19.76 3.89
N LEU A 109 -5.83 -19.88 2.72
CA LEU A 109 -5.59 -18.80 1.78
C LEU A 109 -6.37 -19.11 0.52
N ARG A 110 -6.95 -18.07 -0.08
CA ARG A 110 -7.55 -18.17 -1.41
C ARG A 110 -7.13 -16.96 -2.23
N LEU A 111 -6.44 -17.23 -3.33
CA LEU A 111 -6.06 -16.22 -4.31
C LEU A 111 -7.28 -15.80 -5.13
N LEU A 112 -7.55 -14.49 -5.18
CA LEU A 112 -8.66 -13.92 -5.93
C LEU A 112 -8.09 -13.04 -7.05
N ILE A 113 -8.19 -13.55 -8.28
CA ILE A 113 -7.62 -12.95 -9.49
C ILE A 113 -8.68 -12.06 -10.13
N ASP A 114 -8.32 -10.79 -10.38
CA ASP A 114 -9.18 -9.77 -11.00
C ASP A 114 -10.41 -9.36 -10.17
N GLY A 115 -11.02 -8.24 -10.56
CA GLY A 115 -12.09 -7.61 -9.78
C GLY A 115 -13.36 -8.44 -9.67
N THR A 116 -13.75 -9.17 -10.71
CA THR A 116 -14.97 -9.99 -10.65
C THR A 116 -14.90 -11.03 -9.54
N ALA A 117 -13.87 -11.89 -9.53
CA ALA A 117 -13.71 -12.92 -8.50
C ALA A 117 -13.53 -12.31 -7.11
N ALA A 118 -12.78 -11.22 -6.99
CA ALA A 118 -12.54 -10.54 -5.72
C ALA A 118 -13.81 -9.91 -5.14
N PHE A 119 -14.57 -9.15 -5.93
CA PHE A 119 -15.78 -8.48 -5.46
C PHE A 119 -16.95 -9.45 -5.26
N GLU A 120 -17.06 -10.53 -6.03
CA GLU A 120 -18.02 -11.60 -5.73
C GLU A 120 -17.74 -12.24 -4.37
N ALA A 121 -16.48 -12.59 -4.09
CA ALA A 121 -16.08 -13.16 -2.80
C ALA A 121 -16.30 -12.17 -1.64
N MET A 122 -15.86 -10.92 -1.79
CA MET A 122 -16.01 -9.89 -0.75
C MET A 122 -17.48 -9.56 -0.47
N LEU A 123 -18.29 -9.27 -1.51
CA LEU A 123 -19.70 -8.94 -1.33
C LEU A 123 -20.49 -10.14 -0.78
N GLY A 124 -20.20 -11.36 -1.24
CA GLY A 124 -20.80 -12.57 -0.70
C GLY A 124 -20.45 -12.81 0.77
N ALA A 125 -19.20 -12.58 1.15
CA ALA A 125 -18.77 -12.65 2.54
C ALA A 125 -19.46 -11.59 3.40
N MET A 126 -19.58 -10.36 2.90
CA MET A 126 -20.26 -9.26 3.58
C MET A 126 -21.76 -9.53 3.79
N ALA A 127 -22.45 -10.04 2.76
CA ALA A 127 -23.86 -10.39 2.85
C ALA A 127 -24.13 -11.46 3.92
N GLY A 128 -23.17 -12.37 4.15
CA GLY A 128 -23.26 -13.41 5.18
C GLY A 128 -22.87 -12.99 6.60
N ALA A 129 -22.48 -11.72 6.82
CA ALA A 129 -22.03 -11.24 8.13
C ALA A 129 -23.13 -11.26 9.19
N ARG A 130 -22.78 -11.62 10.42
CA ARG A 130 -23.71 -11.78 11.56
C ARG A 130 -23.44 -10.86 12.74
N HIS A 131 -22.20 -10.41 12.92
CA HIS A 131 -21.77 -9.69 14.11
C HIS A 131 -21.08 -8.37 13.77
N SER A 132 -20.12 -8.38 12.85
CA SER A 132 -19.40 -7.16 12.47
C SER A 132 -18.82 -7.18 11.06
N LEU A 133 -18.74 -5.99 10.48
CA LEU A 133 -18.06 -5.68 9.24
C LEU A 133 -17.10 -4.52 9.45
N LEU A 134 -15.81 -4.76 9.20
CA LEU A 134 -14.78 -3.73 9.19
C LEU A 134 -14.32 -3.55 7.74
N VAL A 135 -14.61 -2.41 7.13
CA VAL A 135 -14.36 -2.17 5.70
C VAL A 135 -13.48 -0.94 5.52
N GLN A 136 -12.38 -1.10 4.82
CA GLN A 136 -11.41 -0.04 4.56
C GLN A 136 -10.98 -0.08 3.10
N PHE A 137 -11.10 1.06 2.41
CA PHE A 137 -10.64 1.23 1.03
C PHE A 137 -9.93 2.57 0.85
N PHE A 138 -9.02 2.63 -0.11
CA PHE A 138 -8.41 3.92 -0.50
C PHE A 138 -9.38 4.74 -1.36
N ILE A 139 -9.99 4.12 -2.37
CA ILE A 139 -10.99 4.74 -3.24
C ILE A 139 -12.31 3.99 -3.10
N ILE A 140 -13.38 4.76 -2.92
CA ILE A 140 -14.78 4.35 -3.14
C ILE A 140 -15.36 5.31 -4.17
N HIS A 141 -15.92 4.77 -5.25
CA HIS A 141 -16.70 5.51 -6.23
C HIS A 141 -18.21 5.30 -6.01
N ASP A 142 -19.03 6.26 -6.41
CA ASP A 142 -20.49 6.12 -6.49
C ASP A 142 -20.88 5.69 -7.92
N ASP A 143 -20.41 4.51 -8.30
CA ASP A 143 -20.72 3.84 -9.55
C ASP A 143 -21.43 2.51 -9.29
N THR A 144 -21.52 1.63 -10.29
CA THR A 144 -22.34 0.41 -10.17
C THR A 144 -21.85 -0.49 -9.04
N LEU A 145 -20.54 -0.74 -8.99
CA LEU A 145 -19.91 -1.50 -7.92
C LEU A 145 -20.00 -0.77 -6.58
N GLY A 146 -19.76 0.53 -6.56
CA GLY A 146 -19.93 1.37 -5.38
C GLY A 146 -21.30 1.25 -4.74
N ARG A 147 -22.37 1.39 -5.54
CA ARG A 147 -23.75 1.25 -5.05
C ARG A 147 -24.08 -0.16 -4.59
N ARG A 148 -23.53 -1.20 -5.21
CA ARG A 148 -23.65 -2.59 -4.71
C ARG A 148 -22.99 -2.75 -3.33
N LEU A 149 -21.80 -2.17 -3.14
CA LEU A 149 -21.14 -2.12 -1.84
C LEU A 149 -21.98 -1.38 -0.81
N GLN A 150 -22.51 -0.19 -1.17
CA GLN A 150 -23.39 0.61 -0.31
C GLN A 150 -24.60 -0.21 0.15
N GLN A 151 -25.25 -0.89 -0.78
CA GLN A 151 -26.47 -1.66 -0.52
C GLN A 151 -26.22 -2.80 0.48
N VAL A 152 -25.16 -3.59 0.29
CA VAL A 152 -24.82 -4.68 1.22
C VAL A 152 -24.50 -4.13 2.62
N LEU A 153 -23.79 -3.01 2.72
CA LEU A 153 -23.50 -2.37 4.00
C LEU A 153 -24.78 -1.92 4.73
N LEU A 154 -25.71 -1.29 4.01
CA LEU A 154 -27.01 -0.86 4.54
C LEU A 154 -27.86 -2.05 5.00
N GLU A 155 -27.93 -3.11 4.20
CA GLU A 155 -28.69 -4.32 4.54
C GLU A 155 -28.16 -5.00 5.80
N ARG A 156 -26.83 -5.09 5.95
CA ARG A 156 -26.23 -5.67 7.15
C ARG A 156 -26.43 -4.78 8.38
N ALA A 157 -26.31 -3.47 8.23
CA ALA A 157 -26.61 -2.54 9.33
C ALA A 157 -28.08 -2.63 9.78
N ALA A 158 -29.02 -2.71 8.83
CA ALA A 158 -30.44 -2.92 9.12
C ALA A 158 -30.72 -4.26 9.80
N ALA A 159 -29.91 -5.29 9.52
CA ALA A 159 -29.97 -6.59 10.21
C ALA A 159 -29.29 -6.59 11.60
N GLY A 160 -28.84 -5.43 12.10
CA GLY A 160 -28.21 -5.30 13.42
C GLY A 160 -26.71 -5.65 13.46
N VAL A 161 -26.08 -5.89 12.31
CA VAL A 161 -24.63 -6.11 12.23
C VAL A 161 -23.91 -4.79 12.47
N ARG A 162 -22.83 -4.78 13.27
CA ARG A 162 -22.01 -3.58 13.43
C ARG A 162 -21.18 -3.33 12.18
N VAL A 163 -21.48 -2.28 11.43
CA VAL A 163 -20.78 -1.93 10.19
C VAL A 163 -19.91 -0.69 10.40
N CYS A 164 -18.60 -0.85 10.29
CA CYS A 164 -17.59 0.21 10.41
C CYS A 164 -16.86 0.38 9.08
N VAL A 165 -16.87 1.59 8.52
CA VAL A 165 -16.26 1.90 7.22
C VAL A 165 -15.25 3.03 7.35
N LEU A 166 -14.04 2.81 6.83
CA LEU A 166 -12.99 3.80 6.67
C LEU A 166 -12.67 4.01 5.18
N PHE A 167 -12.46 5.25 4.77
CA PHE A 167 -12.02 5.55 3.42
C PHE A 167 -11.07 6.75 3.37
N ASP A 168 -10.15 6.78 2.40
CA ASP A 168 -9.25 7.93 2.24
C ASP A 168 -9.96 9.14 1.62
N GLY A 169 -9.82 10.30 2.26
CA GLY A 169 -10.53 11.51 1.84
C GLY A 169 -10.03 12.14 0.55
N ILE A 170 -8.79 11.86 0.13
CA ILE A 170 -8.23 12.40 -1.11
C ILE A 170 -8.29 11.35 -2.22
N GLY A 171 -8.08 10.07 -1.90
CA GLY A 171 -8.38 8.96 -2.81
C GLY A 171 -9.85 9.03 -3.27
N SER A 172 -10.77 9.15 -2.33
CA SER A 172 -12.23 9.23 -2.60
C SER A 172 -12.74 10.67 -2.74
N HIS A 173 -11.96 11.60 -3.29
CA HIS A 173 -12.36 13.01 -3.43
C HIS A 173 -13.61 13.21 -4.30
N ALA A 174 -13.87 12.29 -5.23
CA ALA A 174 -15.04 12.31 -6.11
C ALA A 174 -16.28 11.63 -5.51
N LEU A 175 -16.18 11.07 -4.30
CA LEU A 175 -17.32 10.42 -3.64
C LEU A 175 -18.30 11.50 -3.12
N PRO A 176 -19.58 11.49 -3.56
CA PRO A 176 -20.55 12.49 -3.13
C PRO A 176 -20.82 12.43 -1.63
N GLN A 177 -21.04 13.59 -1.01
CA GLN A 177 -21.43 13.66 0.41
C GLN A 177 -22.72 12.88 0.68
N GLN A 178 -23.67 12.89 -0.26
CA GLN A 178 -24.91 12.13 -0.19
C GLN A 178 -24.67 10.63 0.01
N TYR A 179 -23.70 10.02 -0.68
CA TYR A 179 -23.38 8.60 -0.52
C TYR A 179 -22.99 8.25 0.93
N VAL A 180 -22.19 9.13 1.54
CA VAL A 180 -21.74 8.99 2.94
C VAL A 180 -22.89 9.23 3.93
N GLU A 181 -23.74 10.21 3.66
CA GLU A 181 -24.91 10.52 4.48
C GLU A 181 -25.96 9.41 4.44
N THR A 182 -26.20 8.81 3.28
CA THR A 182 -27.08 7.63 3.14
C THR A 182 -26.59 6.47 4.01
N LEU A 183 -25.29 6.15 3.98
CA LEU A 183 -24.71 5.11 4.85
C LEU A 183 -24.88 5.45 6.32
N ARG A 184 -24.57 6.70 6.71
CA ARG A 184 -24.70 7.14 8.10
C ARG A 184 -26.15 7.08 8.58
N ALA A 185 -27.11 7.51 7.77
CA ALA A 185 -28.53 7.46 8.08
C ALA A 185 -29.03 6.00 8.21
N GLY A 186 -28.47 5.08 7.44
CA GLY A 186 -28.75 3.64 7.53
C GLY A 186 -28.04 2.90 8.68
N GLY A 187 -27.42 3.61 9.63
CA GLY A 187 -26.76 3.00 10.80
C GLY A 187 -25.33 2.53 10.56
N VAL A 188 -24.73 2.81 9.41
CA VAL A 188 -23.33 2.47 9.13
C VAL A 188 -22.41 3.54 9.73
N ALA A 189 -21.44 3.11 10.54
CA ALA A 189 -20.44 3.99 11.12
C ALA A 189 -19.32 4.24 10.09
N ILE A 190 -19.51 5.27 9.24
CA ILE A 190 -18.58 5.63 8.16
C ILE A 190 -17.77 6.89 8.48
N HIS A 191 -16.44 6.78 8.37
CA HIS A 191 -15.51 7.87 8.62
C HIS A 191 -14.45 8.03 7.53
N ARG A 192 -14.12 9.30 7.25
CA ARG A 192 -13.08 9.68 6.30
C ARG A 192 -11.74 9.81 7.00
N PHE A 193 -10.72 9.13 6.49
CA PHE A 193 -9.33 9.41 6.83
C PHE A 193 -8.95 10.77 6.24
N ALA A 194 -8.64 11.73 7.12
CA ALA A 194 -8.22 13.06 6.72
C ALA A 194 -7.17 13.61 7.71
N THR A 195 -6.15 14.26 7.19
CA THR A 195 -5.08 14.88 7.98
C THR A 195 -5.50 16.28 8.46
N ARG A 196 -6.67 16.39 9.12
CA ARG A 196 -7.32 17.68 9.46
C ARG A 196 -7.28 18.05 10.95
N ARG A 197 -6.49 17.36 11.79
CA ARG A 197 -6.34 17.73 13.21
C ARG A 197 -5.39 18.92 13.35
N TRP A 198 -5.50 19.70 14.43
CA TRP A 198 -4.69 20.91 14.63
C TRP A 198 -3.18 20.66 14.39
N ARG A 199 -2.69 19.50 14.86
CA ARG A 199 -1.30 19.06 14.81
C ARG A 199 -0.81 18.53 13.44
N ASN A 200 -1.70 18.20 12.50
CA ASN A 200 -1.33 17.61 11.20
C ASN A 200 -2.07 18.21 9.99
N ARG A 201 -2.72 19.36 10.15
CA ARG A 201 -3.56 20.03 9.13
C ARG A 201 -2.88 20.26 7.77
N PHE A 202 -1.55 20.39 7.78
CA PHE A 202 -0.77 20.61 6.56
C PHE A 202 -0.16 19.31 6.03
N GLN A 203 -0.28 18.17 6.72
CA GLN A 203 0.33 16.91 6.29
C GLN A 203 -0.51 16.19 5.22
N LEU A 204 -0.94 16.91 4.17
CA LEU A 204 -1.80 16.39 3.12
C LEU A 204 -1.12 15.33 2.26
N ASN A 205 0.18 15.08 2.38
CA ASN A 205 0.86 14.06 1.56
C ASN A 205 0.59 12.62 1.96
N PHE A 206 0.17 12.39 3.20
CA PHE A 206 -0.03 11.04 3.72
C PHE A 206 -1.41 10.51 3.36
N ARG A 207 -1.47 9.24 2.97
CA ARG A 207 -2.71 8.56 2.53
C ARG A 207 -2.89 7.27 3.27
N ASN A 208 -4.15 6.92 3.53
CA ASN A 208 -4.46 5.57 3.95
C ASN A 208 -4.74 4.71 2.71
N HIS A 209 -3.72 3.98 2.25
CA HIS A 209 -3.79 3.18 1.04
C HIS A 209 -4.16 1.70 1.32
N ARG A 210 -4.46 1.36 2.57
CA ARG A 210 -4.87 0.01 2.98
C ARG A 210 -6.23 -0.34 2.41
N LYS A 211 -6.38 -1.59 1.99
CA LYS A 211 -7.66 -2.19 1.60
C LYS A 211 -7.86 -3.42 2.46
N ILE A 212 -8.73 -3.29 3.45
CA ILE A 212 -8.99 -4.33 4.46
C ILE A 212 -10.48 -4.55 4.52
N LEU A 213 -10.90 -5.81 4.42
CA LEU A 213 -12.23 -6.23 4.81
C LEU A 213 -12.10 -7.31 5.87
N VAL A 214 -12.76 -7.15 7.02
CA VAL A 214 -12.91 -8.23 8.00
C VAL A 214 -14.39 -8.49 8.25
N VAL A 215 -14.76 -9.76 8.16
CA VAL A 215 -16.12 -10.26 8.39
C VAL A 215 -16.14 -11.11 9.65
N ASP A 216 -16.90 -10.67 10.65
CA ASP A 216 -17.13 -11.34 11.94
C ASP A 216 -15.86 -11.75 12.69
N GLY A 217 -14.72 -11.12 12.38
CA GLY A 217 -13.41 -11.47 12.94
C GLY A 217 -12.84 -12.82 12.48
N THR A 218 -13.50 -13.51 11.54
CA THR A 218 -13.13 -14.88 11.12
C THR A 218 -12.58 -14.94 9.68
N ARG A 219 -13.01 -14.02 8.82
CA ARG A 219 -12.51 -13.89 7.43
C ARG A 219 -11.95 -12.51 7.19
N GLY A 220 -10.77 -12.45 6.59
CA GLY A 220 -10.08 -11.23 6.23
C GLY A 220 -9.78 -11.17 4.73
N PHE A 221 -9.79 -9.98 4.15
CA PHE A 221 -9.36 -9.74 2.78
C PHE A 221 -8.33 -8.61 2.74
N VAL A 222 -7.31 -8.79 1.92
CA VAL A 222 -6.23 -7.82 1.71
C VAL A 222 -5.75 -7.87 0.27
N GLY A 223 -5.38 -6.72 -0.32
CA GLY A 223 -4.84 -6.68 -1.68
C GLY A 223 -4.90 -5.31 -2.33
N GLY A 224 -4.90 -5.29 -3.66
CA GLY A 224 -4.72 -4.08 -4.46
C GLY A 224 -6.00 -3.34 -4.86
N LEU A 225 -7.17 -3.97 -4.71
CA LEU A 225 -8.42 -3.47 -5.31
C LEU A 225 -9.08 -2.33 -4.53
N ASN A 226 -9.58 -1.34 -5.26
CA ASN A 226 -10.50 -0.32 -4.75
C ASN A 226 -11.93 -0.56 -5.23
N ALA A 227 -12.91 0.10 -4.60
CA ALA A 227 -14.30 -0.03 -4.98
C ALA A 227 -14.67 0.96 -6.10
N GLY A 228 -14.56 0.49 -7.35
CA GLY A 228 -14.97 1.22 -8.56
C GLY A 228 -15.07 0.34 -9.79
N ASP A 229 -15.91 0.74 -10.76
CA ASP A 229 -16.24 -0.01 -11.98
C ASP A 229 -15.02 -0.29 -12.88
N GLU A 230 -13.92 0.47 -12.74
CA GLU A 230 -12.65 0.18 -13.43
C GLU A 230 -12.08 -1.20 -13.08
N TYR A 231 -12.26 -1.68 -11.84
CA TYR A 231 -11.81 -2.99 -11.39
C TYR A 231 -12.64 -4.12 -11.99
N LEU A 232 -13.84 -3.83 -12.47
CA LEU A 232 -14.68 -4.76 -13.24
C LEU A 232 -14.40 -4.68 -14.75
N GLY A 233 -13.38 -3.92 -15.17
CA GLY A 233 -13.00 -3.77 -16.57
C GLY A 233 -13.94 -2.87 -17.38
N LEU A 234 -14.75 -2.04 -16.72
CA LEU A 234 -15.80 -1.25 -17.38
C LEU A 234 -15.36 0.16 -17.83
N LYS A 235 -14.09 0.54 -17.59
CA LYS A 235 -13.56 1.89 -17.92
C LYS A 235 -12.34 1.84 -18.86
N PRO A 236 -12.54 1.79 -20.20
CA PRO A 236 -11.47 2.03 -21.19
C PRO A 236 -10.87 3.45 -21.04
N PRO A 237 -9.60 3.69 -21.46
CA PRO A 237 -8.69 2.79 -22.17
C PRO A 237 -7.82 1.92 -21.25
N LEU A 238 -7.95 2.05 -19.92
CA LEU A 238 -7.16 1.28 -18.97
C LEU A 238 -7.73 -0.13 -18.68
N ALA A 239 -8.96 -0.39 -19.11
CA ALA A 239 -9.56 -1.72 -19.05
C ALA A 239 -8.85 -2.76 -19.95
N PRO A 240 -8.88 -4.05 -19.56
CA PRO A 240 -9.27 -4.56 -18.24
C PRO A 240 -8.20 -4.25 -17.18
N TRP A 241 -8.62 -3.99 -15.95
CA TRP A 241 -7.70 -3.87 -14.81
C TRP A 241 -7.29 -5.27 -14.35
N ARG A 242 -5.99 -5.50 -14.24
CA ARG A 242 -5.39 -6.73 -13.72
C ARG A 242 -4.93 -6.48 -12.29
N ASP A 243 -5.61 -7.06 -11.32
CA ASP A 243 -5.30 -6.89 -9.88
C ASP A 243 -5.52 -8.21 -9.11
N THR A 244 -5.18 -8.24 -7.83
CA THR A 244 -5.25 -9.45 -7.00
C THR A 244 -5.62 -9.10 -5.57
N GLN A 245 -6.55 -9.89 -5.02
CA GLN A 245 -6.90 -9.90 -3.61
C GLN A 245 -6.54 -11.26 -3.01
N LEU A 246 -6.30 -11.29 -1.72
CA LEU A 246 -6.19 -12.49 -0.92
C LEU A 246 -7.35 -12.54 0.07
N GLU A 247 -8.07 -13.66 0.09
CA GLU A 247 -8.93 -14.05 1.20
C GLU A 247 -8.13 -14.93 2.18
N LEU A 248 -8.25 -14.62 3.46
CA LEU A 248 -7.52 -15.23 4.57
C LEU A 248 -8.52 -15.63 5.66
N ALA A 249 -8.48 -16.88 6.08
CA ALA A 249 -9.14 -17.37 7.29
C ALA A 249 -8.08 -17.97 8.22
N GLY A 250 -8.19 -17.67 9.52
CA GLY A 250 -7.24 -18.12 10.54
C GLY A 250 -6.70 -17.00 11.43
N PRO A 251 -5.79 -17.31 12.37
CA PRO A 251 -5.39 -16.41 13.46
C PRO A 251 -4.90 -15.01 13.06
N ALA A 252 -4.31 -14.86 11.86
CA ALA A 252 -3.83 -13.58 11.33
C ALA A 252 -4.96 -12.59 10.97
N VAL A 253 -6.22 -13.03 10.90
CA VAL A 253 -7.37 -12.11 10.75
C VAL A 253 -7.46 -11.15 11.95
N ALA A 254 -7.04 -11.58 13.15
CA ALA A 254 -6.96 -10.70 14.31
C ALA A 254 -5.96 -9.54 14.12
N ASP A 255 -4.90 -9.74 13.33
CA ASP A 255 -3.94 -8.68 13.04
C ASP A 255 -4.53 -7.64 12.08
N LEU A 256 -5.34 -8.06 11.10
CA LEU A 256 -6.11 -7.16 10.24
C LEU A 256 -7.16 -6.37 11.05
N GLN A 257 -7.85 -7.01 11.99
CA GLN A 257 -8.78 -6.34 12.92
C GLN A 257 -8.05 -5.26 13.73
N GLN A 258 -6.88 -5.58 14.29
CA GLN A 258 -6.11 -4.62 15.07
C GLN A 258 -5.65 -3.43 14.23
N LEU A 259 -5.17 -3.65 12.99
CA LEU A 259 -4.76 -2.56 12.10
C LEU A 259 -5.93 -1.63 11.76
N PHE A 260 -7.10 -2.20 11.46
CA PHE A 260 -8.31 -1.41 11.25
C PHE A 260 -8.69 -0.62 12.51
N ALA A 261 -8.63 -1.25 13.68
CA ALA A 261 -9.00 -0.62 14.94
C ALA A 261 -8.05 0.51 15.36
N ASP A 262 -6.76 0.38 15.06
CA ASP A 262 -5.78 1.44 15.26
C ASP A 262 -6.10 2.66 14.39
N ASP A 263 -6.39 2.43 13.10
CA ASP A 263 -6.81 3.48 12.17
C ASP A 263 -8.14 4.11 12.63
N TRP A 264 -9.10 3.29 13.06
CA TRP A 264 -10.37 3.74 13.58
C TRP A 264 -10.22 4.62 14.81
N HIS A 265 -9.46 4.16 15.81
CA HIS A 265 -9.20 4.90 17.03
C HIS A 265 -8.49 6.21 16.75
N TRP A 266 -7.53 6.19 15.81
CA TRP A 266 -6.85 7.39 15.41
C TRP A 266 -7.80 8.41 14.77
N ILE A 267 -8.73 7.98 13.91
CA ILE A 267 -9.69 8.87 13.22
C ILE A 267 -10.74 9.39 14.21
N THR A 268 -11.38 8.49 14.94
CA THR A 268 -12.60 8.76 15.72
C THR A 268 -12.34 9.10 17.18
N GLY A 269 -11.20 8.70 17.73
CA GLY A 269 -10.89 8.75 19.16
C GLY A 269 -11.54 7.62 19.98
N THR A 270 -12.32 6.73 19.37
CA THR A 270 -13.03 5.64 20.06
C THR A 270 -12.34 4.30 19.84
N ALA A 271 -12.32 3.45 20.86
CA ALA A 271 -11.82 2.08 20.70
C ALA A 271 -12.92 1.19 20.12
N LEU A 272 -12.57 0.32 19.17
CA LEU A 272 -13.48 -0.72 18.68
C LEU A 272 -13.29 -2.00 19.48
N PRO A 273 -14.37 -2.66 19.94
CA PRO A 273 -14.25 -3.98 20.55
C PRO A 273 -13.99 -5.02 19.46
N LEU A 274 -12.85 -5.69 19.53
CA LEU A 274 -12.42 -6.69 18.56
C LEU A 274 -13.06 -8.04 18.85
N CYS A 275 -13.28 -8.83 17.80
CA CYS A 275 -13.64 -10.23 17.96
C CYS A 275 -12.43 -11.02 18.50
N PRO A 276 -12.66 -12.16 19.18
CA PRO A 276 -11.59 -13.07 19.57
C PRO A 276 -10.74 -13.51 18.38
N VAL A 277 -9.52 -13.97 18.65
CA VAL A 277 -8.66 -14.57 17.62
C VAL A 277 -9.38 -15.80 17.06
N PRO A 278 -9.63 -15.89 15.75
CA PRO A 278 -10.29 -17.04 15.18
C PRO A 278 -9.37 -18.27 15.23
N PRO A 279 -9.95 -19.48 15.30
CA PRO A 279 -9.18 -20.72 15.33
C PRO A 279 -8.39 -20.93 14.03
N ALA A 280 -7.45 -21.87 14.07
CA ALA A 280 -6.75 -22.35 12.88
C ALA A 280 -7.75 -22.96 11.88
N ASP A 281 -7.58 -22.64 10.60
CA ASP A 281 -8.51 -22.99 9.53
C ASP A 281 -7.77 -23.36 8.23
N GLY A 282 -6.55 -23.89 8.34
CA GLY A 282 -5.74 -24.35 7.20
C GLY A 282 -4.29 -24.64 7.61
N ASN A 283 -3.38 -24.68 6.63
CA ASN A 283 -1.99 -25.12 6.85
C ASN A 283 -0.94 -24.00 6.70
N ALA A 284 -1.32 -22.88 6.07
CA ALA A 284 -0.36 -21.83 5.74
C ALA A 284 0.12 -21.09 6.99
N SER A 285 1.40 -20.69 6.98
CA SER A 285 1.94 -19.77 7.97
C SER A 285 1.95 -18.35 7.41
N ALA A 286 1.31 -17.41 8.10
CA ALA A 286 1.14 -16.05 7.60
C ALA A 286 1.57 -15.00 8.64
N LEU A 287 2.07 -13.88 8.11
CA LEU A 287 2.35 -12.66 8.85
C LEU A 287 1.70 -11.49 8.12
N VAL A 288 0.86 -10.72 8.83
CA VAL A 288 0.37 -9.44 8.33
C VAL A 288 1.48 -8.40 8.47
N VAL A 289 1.88 -7.82 7.35
CA VAL A 289 2.89 -6.78 7.25
C VAL A 289 2.18 -5.45 7.06
N ALA A 290 2.37 -4.53 7.98
CA ALA A 290 1.93 -3.14 7.84
C ALA A 290 3.15 -2.22 7.76
N CYS A 291 3.05 -1.18 6.93
CA CYS A 291 3.96 -0.05 6.99
C CYS A 291 3.18 1.26 7.00
N GLY A 292 3.80 2.30 7.52
CA GLY A 292 3.20 3.62 7.51
C GLY A 292 4.20 4.75 7.75
N PRO A 293 3.78 5.98 7.44
CA PRO A 293 4.61 7.18 7.62
C PRO A 293 4.91 7.55 9.08
N ALA A 294 4.24 6.89 10.02
CA ALA A 294 4.44 7.05 11.46
C ALA A 294 5.47 6.06 12.02
N ASP A 295 5.98 5.15 11.20
CA ASP A 295 6.94 4.14 11.64
C ASP A 295 8.31 4.78 11.91
N PRO A 296 9.07 4.27 12.90
CA PRO A 296 10.39 4.81 13.22
C PRO A 296 11.44 4.46 12.15
N GLN A 297 11.18 3.43 11.35
CA GLN A 297 12.05 2.93 10.29
C GLN A 297 11.31 2.98 8.94
N GLU A 298 12.06 2.83 7.84
CA GLU A 298 11.55 2.72 6.48
C GLU A 298 10.94 1.32 6.24
N THR A 299 9.88 0.98 6.99
CA THR A 299 9.33 -0.38 7.11
C THR A 299 9.03 -1.03 5.76
N GLY A 300 8.45 -0.28 4.81
CA GLY A 300 8.15 -0.81 3.48
C GLY A 300 9.40 -1.18 2.67
N SER A 301 10.41 -0.31 2.70
CA SER A 301 11.71 -0.56 2.02
C SER A 301 12.44 -1.75 2.64
N LEU A 302 12.50 -1.80 3.97
CA LEU A 302 13.11 -2.91 4.72
C LEU A 302 12.39 -4.24 4.49
N PHE A 303 11.06 -4.23 4.39
CA PHE A 303 10.27 -5.41 4.05
C PHE A 303 10.69 -5.98 2.70
N PHE A 304 10.69 -5.18 1.63
CA PHE A 304 11.08 -5.65 0.30
C PHE A 304 12.54 -6.11 0.27
N ALA A 305 13.46 -5.33 0.85
CA ALA A 305 14.87 -5.70 0.90
C ALA A 305 15.11 -7.03 1.63
N ALA A 306 14.48 -7.23 2.79
CA ALA A 306 14.59 -8.49 3.55
C ALA A 306 13.98 -9.66 2.78
N ALA A 307 12.80 -9.47 2.20
CA ALA A 307 12.10 -10.50 1.44
C ALA A 307 12.90 -10.94 0.19
N ILE A 308 13.46 -9.99 -0.56
CA ILE A 308 14.29 -10.26 -1.75
C ILE A 308 15.62 -10.93 -1.35
N ASN A 309 16.23 -10.53 -0.24
CA ASN A 309 17.47 -11.14 0.23
C ASN A 309 17.28 -12.57 0.77
N ALA A 310 16.08 -12.92 1.24
CA ALA A 310 15.76 -14.27 1.66
C ALA A 310 15.62 -15.27 0.48
N ALA A 311 15.45 -14.78 -0.74
CA ALA A 311 15.24 -15.60 -1.93
C ALA A 311 16.50 -16.38 -2.36
N ARG A 312 16.31 -17.65 -2.71
CA ARG A 312 17.38 -18.56 -3.15
C ARG A 312 17.26 -19.01 -4.61
N GLN A 313 16.06 -19.03 -5.17
CA GLN A 313 15.76 -19.56 -6.51
C GLN A 313 15.10 -18.52 -7.41
N ARG A 314 14.05 -17.83 -6.93
CA ARG A 314 13.35 -16.82 -7.75
C ARG A 314 12.74 -15.70 -6.92
N VAL A 315 12.62 -14.54 -7.58
CA VAL A 315 11.84 -13.39 -7.11
C VAL A 315 11.01 -12.89 -8.29
N TRP A 316 9.71 -13.15 -8.27
CA TRP A 316 8.79 -12.58 -9.26
C TRP A 316 7.92 -11.54 -8.58
N LEU A 317 7.86 -10.33 -9.16
CA LEU A 317 7.05 -9.25 -8.62
C LEU A 317 6.18 -8.59 -9.68
N SER A 318 5.01 -8.12 -9.25
CA SER A 318 4.13 -7.24 -10.01
C SER A 318 3.91 -5.97 -9.21
N THR A 319 3.98 -4.82 -9.88
CA THR A 319 3.67 -3.52 -9.28
C THR A 319 3.17 -2.55 -10.36
N PRO A 320 2.16 -1.70 -10.08
CA PRO A 320 1.78 -0.63 -11.01
C PRO A 320 2.90 0.40 -11.17
N TYR A 321 3.68 0.63 -10.12
CA TYR A 321 4.70 1.66 -10.05
C TYR A 321 6.04 1.02 -9.64
N PHE A 322 7.03 1.11 -10.53
CA PHE A 322 8.35 0.53 -10.32
C PHE A 322 9.37 1.66 -10.14
N VAL A 323 9.35 2.26 -8.96
CA VAL A 323 10.23 3.35 -8.56
C VAL A 323 10.95 2.96 -7.26
N PRO A 324 11.67 1.81 -7.25
CA PRO A 324 12.30 1.31 -6.03
C PRO A 324 13.36 2.27 -5.51
N ASP A 325 13.47 2.38 -4.20
CA ASP A 325 14.54 3.12 -3.54
C ASP A 325 15.89 2.39 -3.64
N HIS A 326 16.94 3.00 -3.08
CA HIS A 326 18.28 2.42 -3.15
C HIS A 326 18.39 1.04 -2.51
N ALA A 327 17.74 0.80 -1.36
CA ALA A 327 17.86 -0.46 -0.64
C ALA A 327 17.19 -1.60 -1.42
N VAL A 328 16.00 -1.35 -1.97
CA VAL A 328 15.28 -2.33 -2.79
C VAL A 328 16.02 -2.61 -4.10
N ARG A 329 16.54 -1.58 -4.78
CA ARG A 329 17.35 -1.78 -6.00
C ARG A 329 18.60 -2.62 -5.71
N ALA A 330 19.33 -2.31 -4.64
CA ALA A 330 20.51 -3.07 -4.26
C ALA A 330 20.16 -4.54 -3.95
N ALA A 331 19.05 -4.79 -3.26
CA ALA A 331 18.58 -6.15 -2.98
C ALA A 331 18.25 -6.93 -4.26
N LEU A 332 17.57 -6.32 -5.23
CA LEU A 332 17.27 -6.94 -6.53
C LEU A 332 18.55 -7.26 -7.31
N GLN A 333 19.50 -6.33 -7.34
CA GLN A 333 20.80 -6.53 -8.00
C GLN A 333 21.59 -7.67 -7.36
N LEU A 334 21.65 -7.70 -6.02
CA LEU A 334 22.31 -8.78 -5.28
C LEU A 334 21.63 -10.13 -5.53
N ALA A 335 20.30 -10.18 -5.64
CA ALA A 335 19.59 -11.41 -5.98
C ALA A 335 20.02 -11.95 -7.36
N VAL A 336 20.10 -11.08 -8.39
CA VAL A 336 20.61 -11.48 -9.70
C VAL A 336 22.05 -12.00 -9.61
N LEU A 337 22.93 -11.31 -8.88
CA LEU A 337 24.32 -11.73 -8.69
C LEU A 337 24.45 -13.07 -7.96
N ARG A 338 23.47 -13.44 -7.12
CA ARG A 338 23.37 -14.77 -6.49
C ARG A 338 22.81 -15.86 -7.43
N GLY A 339 22.43 -15.51 -8.66
CA GLY A 339 21.83 -16.45 -9.63
C GLY A 339 20.33 -16.67 -9.45
N VAL A 340 19.64 -15.81 -8.70
CA VAL A 340 18.18 -15.87 -8.52
C VAL A 340 17.46 -15.40 -9.81
N ASP A 341 16.41 -16.10 -10.25
CA ASP A 341 15.56 -15.65 -11.36
C ASP A 341 14.68 -14.49 -10.92
N VAL A 342 15.10 -13.27 -11.24
CA VAL A 342 14.38 -12.03 -10.89
C VAL A 342 13.54 -11.55 -12.09
N ARG A 343 12.22 -11.49 -11.90
CA ARG A 343 11.26 -11.02 -12.91
C ARG A 343 10.35 -9.94 -12.35
N VAL A 344 10.11 -8.90 -13.15
CA VAL A 344 9.24 -7.77 -12.78
C VAL A 344 8.18 -7.56 -13.85
N LEU A 345 6.92 -7.53 -13.45
CA LEU A 345 5.79 -7.18 -14.30
C LEU A 345 5.31 -5.76 -13.95
N ILE A 346 5.21 -4.89 -14.97
CA ILE A 346 4.80 -3.49 -14.85
C ILE A 346 3.75 -3.11 -15.93
N PRO A 347 3.00 -2.01 -15.78
CA PRO A 347 1.97 -1.62 -16.76
C PRO A 347 2.54 -1.23 -18.13
N ALA A 348 1.84 -1.57 -19.22
CA ALA A 348 2.10 -0.99 -20.54
C ALA A 348 1.46 0.39 -20.76
N ARG A 349 0.40 0.71 -20.01
CA ARG A 349 -0.40 1.93 -20.16
C ARG A 349 -0.23 2.84 -18.94
N PRO A 350 0.03 4.13 -19.11
CA PRO A 350 0.14 5.08 -18.00
C PRO A 350 -1.25 5.51 -17.51
N ASP A 351 -1.53 5.32 -16.23
CA ASP A 351 -2.56 6.07 -15.50
C ASP A 351 -2.00 7.44 -15.04
N HIS A 352 -0.72 7.47 -14.65
CA HIS A 352 0.04 8.66 -14.30
C HIS A 352 1.32 8.76 -15.13
N ARG A 353 1.40 9.77 -16.02
CA ARG A 353 2.52 9.96 -16.96
C ARG A 353 3.88 10.12 -16.26
N THR A 354 3.95 10.89 -15.17
CA THR A 354 5.20 11.11 -14.44
C THR A 354 5.73 9.80 -13.84
N VAL A 355 4.87 9.04 -13.17
CA VAL A 355 5.25 7.75 -12.57
C VAL A 355 5.64 6.75 -13.65
N PHE A 356 4.94 6.74 -14.79
CA PHE A 356 5.27 5.89 -15.92
C PHE A 356 6.66 6.19 -16.49
N LEU A 357 6.99 7.47 -16.72
CA LEU A 357 8.31 7.88 -17.21
C LEU A 357 9.44 7.52 -16.24
N ALA A 358 9.24 7.74 -14.94
CA ALA A 358 10.19 7.33 -13.91
C ALA A 358 10.36 5.81 -13.87
N SER A 359 9.25 5.06 -13.93
CA SER A 359 9.24 3.60 -13.96
C SER A 359 9.97 3.04 -15.19
N THR A 360 9.83 3.68 -16.36
CA THR A 360 10.58 3.30 -17.57
C THR A 360 12.09 3.45 -17.38
N LEU A 361 12.54 4.52 -16.73
CA LEU A 361 13.97 4.72 -16.46
C LEU A 361 14.52 3.72 -15.43
N HIS A 362 13.75 3.41 -14.39
CA HIS A 362 14.11 2.38 -13.42
C HIS A 362 14.11 0.98 -14.05
N ALA A 363 13.16 0.68 -14.94
CA ALA A 363 13.14 -0.55 -15.71
C ALA A 363 14.39 -0.70 -16.59
N TYR A 364 14.82 0.38 -17.26
CA TYR A 364 16.08 0.39 -18.01
C TYR A 364 17.29 0.04 -17.13
N ALA A 365 17.39 0.65 -15.94
CA ALA A 365 18.46 0.33 -14.99
C ALA A 365 18.39 -1.12 -14.48
N ALA A 366 17.18 -1.65 -14.26
CA ALA A 366 16.95 -3.02 -13.83
C ALA A 366 17.36 -4.03 -14.90
N VAL A 367 16.96 -3.82 -16.16
CA VAL A 367 17.36 -4.66 -17.30
C VAL A 367 18.87 -4.72 -17.43
N ARG A 368 19.57 -3.58 -17.31
CA ARG A 368 21.04 -3.53 -17.32
C ARG A 368 21.70 -4.28 -16.16
N ALA A 369 20.98 -4.47 -15.07
CA ALA A 369 21.45 -5.26 -13.93
C ALA A 369 21.09 -6.75 -14.04
N GLY A 370 20.53 -7.21 -15.17
CA GLY A 370 20.14 -8.60 -15.41
C GLY A 370 18.76 -8.98 -14.90
N ILE A 371 17.95 -8.01 -14.44
CA ILE A 371 16.56 -8.24 -14.03
C ILE A 371 15.68 -8.31 -15.28
N ARG A 372 14.83 -9.33 -15.39
CA ARG A 372 13.91 -9.47 -16.52
C ARG A 372 12.63 -8.66 -16.26
N VAL A 373 12.40 -7.60 -17.03
CA VAL A 373 11.23 -6.74 -16.88
C VAL A 373 10.23 -6.96 -18.02
N PHE A 374 8.94 -6.93 -17.71
CA PHE A 374 7.84 -7.21 -18.64
C PHE A 374 6.75 -6.14 -18.54
N ARG A 375 6.22 -5.69 -19.69
CA ARG A 375 5.05 -4.80 -19.80
C ARG A 375 3.79 -5.62 -20.04
N TYR A 376 2.86 -5.62 -19.10
CA TYR A 376 1.55 -6.25 -19.27
C TYR A 376 0.73 -5.53 -20.35
N GLN A 377 0.34 -6.23 -21.41
CA GLN A 377 -0.28 -5.63 -22.60
C GLN A 377 -1.82 -5.46 -22.55
N PRO A 378 -2.61 -6.41 -21.99
CA PRO A 378 -4.05 -6.39 -22.15
C PRO A 378 -4.74 -5.12 -21.61
N GLY A 379 -4.27 -4.59 -20.49
CA GLY A 379 -4.84 -3.41 -19.84
C GLY A 379 -3.91 -2.86 -18.75
N PHE A 380 -4.48 -2.20 -17.75
CA PHE A 380 -3.72 -1.63 -16.66
C PHE A 380 -3.40 -2.68 -15.59
N LEU A 381 -2.11 -2.83 -15.29
CA LEU A 381 -1.63 -3.74 -14.24
C LEU A 381 -1.60 -3.00 -12.91
N HIS A 382 -2.53 -3.32 -12.01
CA HIS A 382 -2.60 -2.72 -10.68
C HIS A 382 -2.24 -3.70 -9.57
N GLN A 383 -1.85 -4.92 -9.90
CA GLN A 383 -1.46 -5.95 -8.94
C GLN A 383 -0.19 -5.58 -8.15
N LYS A 384 -0.22 -5.82 -6.83
CA LYS A 384 0.94 -5.77 -5.92
C LYS A 384 1.17 -7.15 -5.32
N ALA A 385 1.98 -7.93 -6.01
CA ALA A 385 2.25 -9.31 -5.65
C ALA A 385 3.75 -9.58 -5.70
N LEU A 386 4.20 -10.41 -4.77
CA LEU A 386 5.57 -10.89 -4.67
C LEU A 386 5.53 -12.41 -4.51
N LEU A 387 6.37 -13.11 -5.26
CA LEU A 387 6.59 -14.55 -5.16
C LEU A 387 8.07 -14.80 -4.94
N ILE A 388 8.38 -15.54 -3.87
CA ILE A 388 9.74 -15.90 -3.47
C ILE A 388 9.83 -17.42 -3.46
N ASP A 389 10.77 -17.93 -4.24
CA ASP A 389 11.03 -19.38 -4.32
C ASP A 389 9.75 -20.18 -4.58
N ARG A 390 9.59 -21.37 -3.97
CA ARG A 390 8.46 -22.28 -4.28
C ARG A 390 7.39 -22.31 -3.19
N ASP A 391 7.53 -21.46 -2.19
CA ASP A 391 6.90 -21.63 -0.88
C ASP A 391 6.46 -20.31 -0.25
N THR A 392 6.76 -19.15 -0.83
CA THR A 392 6.30 -17.88 -0.24
C THR A 392 5.75 -16.91 -1.24
N ALA A 393 4.63 -16.29 -0.88
CA ALA A 393 4.05 -15.19 -1.61
C ALA A 393 3.58 -14.08 -0.67
N ALA A 394 3.57 -12.84 -1.17
CA ALA A 394 2.94 -11.72 -0.51
C ALA A 394 1.95 -11.02 -1.44
N ILE A 395 0.74 -10.76 -0.94
CA ILE A 395 -0.32 -10.02 -1.63
C ILE A 395 -0.76 -8.87 -0.72
N GLY A 396 -0.91 -7.67 -1.29
CA GLY A 396 -1.28 -6.51 -0.49
C GLY A 396 -1.50 -5.24 -1.28
N SER A 397 -1.38 -4.11 -0.61
CA SER A 397 -1.56 -2.77 -1.18
C SER A 397 -0.25 -2.05 -1.51
N LEU A 398 0.90 -2.56 -1.04
CA LEU A 398 2.22 -1.93 -1.16
C LEU A 398 2.71 -1.90 -2.62
N ASN A 399 2.82 -0.72 -3.23
CA ASN A 399 3.57 -0.58 -4.47
C ASN A 399 5.08 -0.62 -4.19
N LEU A 400 5.87 -0.84 -5.26
CA LEU A 400 7.32 -0.76 -5.21
C LEU A 400 7.83 0.67 -5.52
N ASP A 401 7.35 1.65 -4.76
CA ASP A 401 7.68 3.07 -4.91
C ASP A 401 7.95 3.76 -3.55
N SER A 402 8.59 4.94 -3.61
CA SER A 402 8.96 5.67 -2.38
C SER A 402 7.73 6.13 -1.61
N ARG A 403 6.64 6.48 -2.31
CA ARG A 403 5.37 6.88 -1.71
C ARG A 403 4.79 5.79 -0.81
N SER A 404 4.74 4.55 -1.28
CA SER A 404 4.24 3.41 -0.49
C SER A 404 5.16 3.10 0.68
N PHE A 405 6.47 3.28 0.51
CA PHE A 405 7.43 3.04 1.58
C PHE A 405 7.37 4.09 2.70
N ARG A 406 6.97 5.32 2.39
CA ARG A 406 7.19 6.49 3.28
C ARG A 406 5.98 7.33 3.61
N LEU A 407 5.02 7.40 2.70
CA LEU A 407 3.93 8.37 2.75
C LEU A 407 2.56 7.70 2.90
N ASN A 408 2.40 6.47 2.42
CA ASN A 408 1.15 5.75 2.57
C ASN A 408 1.18 4.82 3.79
N PHE A 409 0.02 4.68 4.42
CA PHE A 409 -0.27 3.50 5.23
C PHE A 409 -0.63 2.36 4.29
N GLU A 410 0.07 1.23 4.42
CA GLU A 410 -0.08 0.06 3.56
C GLU A 410 -0.25 -1.21 4.40
N VAL A 411 -0.69 -2.29 3.75
CA VAL A 411 -0.85 -3.61 4.36
C VAL A 411 -0.62 -4.71 3.31
N ALA A 412 0.00 -5.80 3.72
CA ALA A 412 0.12 -7.05 2.95
C ALA A 412 0.03 -8.25 3.89
N ALA A 413 -0.28 -9.42 3.33
CA ALA A 413 -0.06 -10.69 4.01
C ALA A 413 1.10 -11.41 3.32
N LEU A 414 2.14 -11.71 4.10
CA LEU A 414 3.26 -12.57 3.70
C LEU A 414 2.96 -13.99 4.18
N ALA A 415 2.81 -14.92 3.24
CA ALA A 415 2.43 -16.29 3.50
C ALA A 415 3.51 -17.28 3.04
N VAL A 416 3.91 -18.17 3.95
CA VAL A 416 4.71 -19.35 3.68
C VAL A 416 3.77 -20.55 3.54
N ASP A 417 3.58 -20.99 2.30
CA ASP A 417 2.78 -22.15 1.91
C ASP A 417 3.07 -22.53 0.45
N HIS A 418 3.38 -23.80 0.21
CA HIS A 418 3.73 -24.31 -1.13
C HIS A 418 2.56 -24.27 -2.12
N ALA A 419 1.35 -24.58 -1.68
CA ALA A 419 0.18 -24.65 -2.56
C ALA A 419 -0.20 -23.24 -3.03
N PHE A 420 -0.30 -22.29 -2.09
CA PHE A 420 -0.56 -20.89 -2.37
C PHE A 420 0.55 -20.26 -3.24
N ALA A 421 1.82 -20.54 -2.96
CA ALA A 421 2.92 -20.07 -3.81
C ALA A 421 2.86 -20.67 -5.23
N ALA A 422 2.37 -21.90 -5.40
CA ALA A 422 2.14 -22.50 -6.71
C ALA A 422 0.98 -21.84 -7.46
N GLU A 423 -0.13 -21.50 -6.79
CA GLU A 423 -1.23 -20.72 -7.38
C GLU A 423 -0.74 -19.35 -7.86
N VAL A 424 0.02 -18.65 -7.03
CA VAL A 424 0.61 -17.34 -7.38
C VAL A 424 1.60 -17.48 -8.54
N ALA A 425 2.38 -18.56 -8.60
CA ALA A 425 3.27 -18.84 -9.73
C ALA A 425 2.50 -19.10 -11.03
N ALA A 426 1.40 -19.86 -10.98
CA ALA A 426 0.55 -20.11 -12.13
C ALA A 426 -0.07 -18.81 -12.66
N MET A 427 -0.57 -17.96 -11.76
CA MET A 427 -1.05 -16.62 -12.08
C MET A 427 0.04 -15.79 -12.79
N PHE A 428 1.24 -15.68 -12.22
CA PHE A 428 2.35 -14.95 -12.84
C PHE A 428 2.72 -15.49 -14.23
N ASN A 429 2.76 -16.82 -14.41
CA ASN A 429 3.05 -17.41 -15.71
C ASN A 429 2.00 -17.01 -16.76
N ALA A 430 0.71 -17.07 -16.41
CA ALA A 430 -0.36 -16.59 -17.28
C ALA A 430 -0.21 -15.09 -17.60
N ASP A 431 0.20 -14.28 -16.64
CA ASP A 431 0.44 -12.85 -16.87
C ASP A 431 1.65 -12.60 -17.77
N PHE A 432 2.75 -13.36 -17.61
CA PHE A 432 3.93 -13.28 -18.47
C PHE A 432 3.62 -13.68 -19.92
N THR A 433 2.73 -14.65 -20.16
CA THR A 433 2.31 -14.97 -21.55
C THR A 433 1.57 -13.84 -22.26
N ARG A 434 1.01 -12.90 -21.49
CA ARG A 434 0.29 -11.72 -21.98
C ARG A 434 1.14 -10.44 -21.89
N ALA A 435 2.42 -10.58 -21.57
CA ALA A 435 3.33 -9.46 -21.38
C ALA A 435 4.44 -9.45 -22.44
N LYS A 436 4.96 -8.26 -22.72
CA LYS A 436 6.12 -8.08 -23.60
C LYS A 436 7.35 -7.85 -22.75
N ALA A 437 8.42 -8.61 -22.98
CA ALA A 437 9.71 -8.35 -22.35
C ALA A 437 10.25 -6.98 -22.79
N ILE A 438 10.77 -6.21 -21.83
CA ILE A 438 11.46 -4.95 -22.07
C ILE A 438 12.94 -5.24 -22.25
N ASP A 439 13.57 -4.57 -23.21
CA ASP A 439 15.01 -4.53 -23.36
C ASP A 439 15.52 -3.08 -23.24
N GLU A 440 16.83 -2.90 -23.42
CA GLU A 440 17.45 -1.57 -23.33
C GLU A 440 17.01 -0.59 -24.44
N ARG A 441 16.35 -1.07 -25.50
CA ARG A 441 15.97 -0.26 -26.66
C ARG A 441 14.86 0.73 -26.32
N GLU A 442 13.95 0.38 -25.40
CA GLU A 442 12.87 1.28 -24.95
C GLU A 442 13.41 2.64 -24.47
N TYR A 443 14.58 2.64 -23.80
CA TYR A 443 15.27 3.89 -23.43
C TYR A 443 16.23 4.39 -24.51
N ARG A 444 17.04 3.51 -25.12
CA ARG A 444 18.12 3.94 -26.03
C ARG A 444 17.59 4.54 -27.33
N GLU A 445 16.48 4.03 -27.85
CA GLU A 445 15.86 4.48 -29.10
C GLU A 445 14.85 5.61 -28.87
N ALA A 446 14.56 5.95 -27.60
CA ALA A 446 13.67 7.06 -27.29
C ALA A 446 14.26 8.41 -27.76
N PRO A 447 13.43 9.33 -28.30
CA PRO A 447 13.85 10.68 -28.65
C PRO A 447 14.55 11.39 -27.49
N TYR A 448 15.52 12.25 -27.78
CA TYR A 448 16.32 12.94 -26.75
C TYR A 448 15.45 13.64 -25.70
N LEU A 449 14.44 14.41 -26.13
CA LEU A 449 13.53 15.10 -25.22
C LEU A 449 12.71 14.14 -24.36
N HIS A 450 12.38 12.95 -24.88
CA HIS A 450 11.69 11.92 -24.12
C HIS A 450 12.59 11.34 -23.03
N ARG A 451 13.88 11.10 -23.33
CA ARG A 451 14.87 10.69 -22.33
C ARG A 451 15.07 11.76 -21.25
N VAL A 452 15.14 13.04 -21.64
CA VAL A 452 15.18 14.15 -20.68
C VAL A 452 13.94 14.13 -19.78
N ALA A 453 12.74 13.96 -20.34
CA ALA A 453 11.52 13.85 -19.56
C ALA A 453 11.53 12.69 -18.55
N MET A 454 12.12 11.54 -18.90
CA MET A 454 12.32 10.43 -17.95
C MET A 454 13.23 10.81 -16.79
N HIS A 455 14.35 11.50 -17.04
CA HIS A 455 15.25 11.96 -15.97
C HIS A 455 14.63 13.05 -15.10
N VAL A 456 13.85 13.96 -15.69
CA VAL A 456 13.08 14.97 -14.95
C VAL A 456 12.02 14.29 -14.07
N ALA A 457 11.30 13.29 -14.60
CA ALA A 457 10.32 12.54 -13.83
C ALA A 457 10.97 11.85 -12.60
N ARG A 458 12.18 11.31 -12.76
CA ARG A 458 12.95 10.69 -11.66
C ARG A 458 13.31 11.66 -10.53
N LEU A 459 13.39 12.98 -10.78
CA LEU A 459 13.61 13.96 -9.71
C LEU A 459 12.46 13.97 -8.68
N PHE A 460 11.28 13.48 -9.08
CA PHE A 460 10.13 13.34 -8.21
C PHE A 460 10.09 12.00 -7.46
N ASP A 461 11.04 11.08 -7.68
CA ASP A 461 11.10 9.76 -7.01
C ASP A 461 10.72 9.78 -5.52
N PRO A 462 11.18 10.75 -4.68
CA PRO A 462 10.81 10.76 -3.26
C PRO A 462 9.31 10.94 -2.97
N LEU A 463 8.53 11.41 -3.94
CA LEU A 463 7.09 11.68 -3.86
C LEU A 463 6.24 10.69 -4.67
N LEU A 464 6.86 10.00 -5.64
CA LEU A 464 6.22 9.03 -6.52
C LEU A 464 5.96 7.70 -5.81
#